data_AF-A0A2X3JAT5-F1
#
_entry.id   AF-A0A2X3JAT5-F1
#
_cell.length_a   1.000
_cell.length_b   1.000
_cell.length_c   1.000
_cell.angle_alpha   90.00
_cell.angle_beta   90.00
_cell.angle_gamma   90.00
#
_symmetry.space_group_name_H-M   'P 1'
#
loop_
_entity.id
_entity.type
_entity.pdbx_description
1 polymer ?
#
loop_
_entity_poly.entity_id
_entity_poly.type
_entity_poly.pdbx_seq_one_letter_code
_entity_poly.pdbx_strand_id
1 'polypeptide(L)' 'MRLPIVKHSDDLGVLGVNLVNDQITEMGHIFRENTNRDFGVDGQIEIVIESSGERNASGRLIAVQIKCGDSFFFS' A
#
# COMPACT_ATOMS: atom_id res chain seq x y z
N MET A 1 30.49 -4.92 19.84
CA MET A 1 29.72 -4.52 18.64
C MET A 1 28.25 -4.52 19.03
N ARG A 2 27.53 -3.41 18.86
CA ARG A 2 26.09 -3.34 19.17
C ARG A 2 25.33 -3.49 17.86
N LEU A 3 24.46 -4.48 17.77
CA LEU A 3 23.60 -4.68 16.60
C LEU A 3 22.53 -3.57 16.54
N PRO A 4 22.08 -3.18 15.33
CA PRO A 4 20.97 -2.26 15.18
C PRO A 4 19.68 -2.85 15.77
N ILE A 5 18.86 -1.99 16.37
CA ILE A 5 17.56 -2.36 16.93
C ILE A 5 16.51 -2.16 15.83
N VAL A 6 15.80 -3.22 15.47
CA VAL A 6 14.62 -3.14 14.61
C VAL A 6 13.47 -2.59 15.43
N LYS A 7 12.80 -1.55 14.95
CA LYS A 7 11.61 -1.01 15.62
C LYS A 7 10.40 -1.82 15.18
N HIS A 8 9.56 -2.22 16.13
CA HIS A 8 8.30 -2.92 15.82
C HIS A 8 7.39 -2.14 14.85
N SER A 9 7.47 -0.81 14.86
CA SER A 9 6.77 0.06 13.92
C SER A 9 7.16 -0.18 12.46
N ASP A 10 8.39 -0.63 12.20
CA ASP A 10 8.87 -0.90 10.84
C ASP A 10 8.21 -2.18 10.31
N ASP A 11 8.07 -3.21 11.16
CA ASP A 11 7.35 -4.45 10.81
C ASP A 11 5.86 -4.19 10.51
N LEU A 12 5.22 -3.31 11.31
CA LEU A 12 3.84 -2.89 11.07
C LEU A 12 3.68 -2.11 9.75
N GLY A 13 4.67 -1.27 9.40
CA GLY A 13 4.68 -0.58 8.12
C GLY A 13 4.67 -1.55 6.93
N VAL A 14 5.57 -2.54 6.97
CA VAL A 14 5.65 -3.58 5.94
C VAL A 14 4.36 -4.40 5.87
N LEU A 15 3.81 -4.79 7.02
CA LEU A 15 2.54 -5.51 7.09
C LEU A 15 1.40 -4.71 6.45
N GLY A 16 1.32 -3.41 6.75
CA GLY A 16 0.31 -2.52 6.17
C GLY A 16 0.39 -2.44 4.65
N VAL A 17 1.60 -2.30 4.10
CA VAL A 17 1.83 -2.28 2.65
C VAL A 17 1.39 -3.58 2.01
N ASN A 18 1.76 -4.73 2.59
CA ASN A 18 1.38 -6.05 2.07
C ASN A 18 -0.14 -6.23 2.06
N LEU A 19 -0.83 -5.89 3.15
CA LEU A 19 -2.29 -6.00 3.25
C LEU A 19 -3.00 -5.15 2.19
N VAL A 20 -2.54 -3.91 1.98
CA VAL A 20 -3.10 -3.04 0.94
C VAL A 20 -2.83 -3.62 -0.45
N ASN A 21 -1.62 -4.07 -0.72
CA ASN A 21 -1.27 -4.66 -2.01
C ASN A 21 -2.17 -5.87 -2.35
N ASP A 22 -2.37 -6.77 -1.38
CA ASP A 22 -3.22 -7.95 -1.55
C ASP A 22 -4.67 -7.54 -1.87
N GLN A 23 -5.25 -6.64 -1.07
CA GLN A 23 -6.62 -6.17 -1.27
C GLN A 23 -6.81 -5.45 -2.61
N ILE A 24 -5.89 -4.57 -3.01
CA ILE A 24 -5.98 -3.86 -4.29
C ILE A 24 -5.85 -4.83 -5.48
N THR A 25 -5.02 -5.86 -5.33
CA THR A 25 -4.87 -6.91 -6.34
C THR A 25 -6.15 -7.75 -6.46
N GLU A 26 -6.77 -8.13 -5.33
CA GLU A 26 -8.07 -8.82 -5.29
C GLU A 26 -9.19 -7.99 -5.93
N MET A 27 -9.17 -6.67 -5.75
CA MET A 27 -10.08 -5.74 -6.42
C MET A 27 -9.80 -5.56 -7.92
N GLY A 28 -8.78 -6.23 -8.46
CA GLY A 28 -8.45 -6.19 -9.88
C GLY A 28 -7.72 -4.91 -10.31
N HIS A 29 -7.13 -4.17 -9.38
CA HIS A 29 -6.33 -2.97 -9.66
C HIS A 29 -4.84 -3.25 -9.48
N ILE A 30 -3.99 -2.26 -9.75
CA ILE A 30 -2.54 -2.39 -9.64
C ILE A 30 -2.05 -1.46 -8.53
N PHE A 31 -1.40 -2.01 -7.51
CA PHE A 31 -0.70 -1.23 -6.50
C PHE A 31 0.78 -1.03 -6.87
N ARG A 32 1.30 0.16 -6.61
CA ARG A 32 2.70 0.55 -6.84
C ARG A 32 3.22 1.18 -5.56
N GLU A 33 4.07 0.47 -4.84
CA GLU A 33 4.70 0.98 -3.62
C GLU A 33 5.69 2.10 -3.95
N ASN A 34 5.68 3.17 -3.15
CA ASN A 34 6.73 4.18 -3.18
C ASN A 34 7.80 3.81 -2.15
N THR A 35 8.95 3.30 -2.61
CA THR A 35 10.04 2.88 -1.72
C THR A 35 10.78 4.05 -1.06
N ASN A 36 10.60 5.27 -1.59
CA ASN A 36 11.12 6.49 -0.96
C ASN A 36 10.16 6.90 0.15
N ARG A 37 10.66 7.01 1.39
CA ARG A 37 9.90 7.51 2.56
C ARG A 37 9.63 9.02 2.45
N ASP A 38 9.08 9.45 1.33
CA ASP A 38 8.63 10.81 1.12
C ASP A 38 7.36 11.02 1.95
N PHE A 39 7.36 12.08 2.75
CA PHE A 39 6.30 12.36 3.71
C PHE A 39 4.92 12.45 3.02
N GLY A 40 4.09 11.42 3.17
CA GLY A 40 2.65 11.47 2.90
C GLY A 40 2.10 10.57 1.81
N VAL A 41 2.92 9.88 1.00
CA VAL A 41 2.44 8.95 -0.04
C VAL A 41 3.26 7.65 -0.03
N ASP A 42 2.70 6.60 0.56
CA ASP A 42 3.34 5.29 0.66
C ASP A 42 3.17 4.46 -0.62
N GLY A 43 2.24 4.85 -1.50
CA GLY A 43 2.09 4.21 -2.80
C GLY A 43 1.02 4.85 -3.68
N GLN A 44 0.80 4.22 -4.82
CA GLN A 44 -0.18 4.63 -5.82
C GLN A 44 -1.00 3.42 -6.26
N ILE A 45 -2.31 3.62 -6.46
CA ILE A 45 -3.20 2.63 -7.05
C ILE A 45 -3.52 3.08 -8.47
N GLU A 46 -3.22 2.23 -9.45
CA GLU A 46 -3.67 2.40 -10.81
C GLU A 46 -5.01 1.70 -11.03
N ILE A 47 -5.98 2.48 -11.49
CA ILE A 47 -7.30 1.96 -11.82
C ILE A 47 -7.19 1.14 -13.11
N VAL A 48 -7.70 -0.07 -13.03
CA VAL A 48 -7.82 -0.97 -14.18
C VAL A 48 -9.28 -0.99 -14.62
N ILE A 49 -9.49 -0.85 -15.92
CA ILE A 49 -10.81 -0.92 -16.53
C ILE A 49 -10.86 -2.19 -17.38
N GLU A 50 -11.89 -3.00 -17.16
CA GLU A 50 -12.17 -4.15 -18.01
C GLU A 50 -13.08 -3.71 -19.16
N SER A 51 -12.62 -3.93 -20.40
CA SER A 51 -13.39 -3.65 -21.60
C SER A 51 -13.11 -4.76 -22.61
N SER A 52 -14.18 -5.32 -23.20
CA SER A 52 -14.08 -6.35 -24.23
C SER A 52 -13.26 -7.59 -23.81
N GLY A 53 -13.27 -7.94 -22.52
CA GLY A 53 -12.51 -9.06 -21.96
C GLY A 53 -11.02 -8.78 -21.72
N GLU A 54 -10.57 -7.54 -21.92
CA GLU A 54 -9.20 -7.11 -21.68
C GLU A 54 -9.11 -6.17 -20.47
N ARG A 55 -8.10 -6.39 -19.63
CA ARG A 55 -7.78 -5.52 -18.50
C ARG A 55 -6.84 -4.41 -18.95
N ASN A 56 -7.33 -3.18 -18.93
CA ASN A 56 -6.60 -2.01 -19.39
C ASN A 56 -6.20 -1.13 -18.21
N ALA A 57 -4.90 -0.84 -18.09
CA ALA A 57 -4.40 0.15 -17.15
C ALA A 57 -4.87 1.54 -17.61
N SER A 58 -5.68 2.22 -16.80
CA SER A 58 -6.37 3.42 -17.26
C SER A 58 -5.50 4.68 -17.24
N GLY A 59 -4.27 4.60 -16.72
CA GLY A 59 -3.41 5.74 -16.45
C GLY A 59 -3.91 6.67 -15.33
N ARG A 60 -5.02 6.33 -14.65
CA ARG A 60 -5.53 7.10 -13.50
C ARG A 60 -4.92 6.54 -12.24
N LEU A 61 -4.20 7.39 -11.52
CA LEU A 61 -3.48 7.04 -10.30
C LEU A 61 -4.12 7.69 -9.08
N ILE A 62 -4.31 6.92 -8.01
CA ILE A 62 -4.74 7.40 -6.69
C ILE A 62 -3.55 7.27 -5.75
N ALA A 63 -3.06 8.39 -5.22
CA ALA A 63 -2.03 8.38 -4.18
C ALA A 63 -2.63 7.93 -2.84
N VAL A 64 -1.93 7.05 -2.12
CA VAL A 64 -2.38 6.50 -0.84
C VAL A 64 -1.34 6.67 0.25
N GLN A 65 -1.83 6.91 1.47
CA GLN A 65 -1.06 6.82 2.71
C GLN A 65 -1.58 5.63 3.51
N ILE A 66 -0.67 4.78 3.97
CA ILE A 66 -0.94 3.52 4.65
C ILE A 66 -0.54 3.66 6.11
N LYS A 67 -1.46 3.34 7.01
CA LYS A 67 -1.21 3.28 8.45
C LYS A 67 -1.68 1.93 8.96
N CYS A 68 -0.80 1.24 9.70
CA CYS A 68 -1.08 -0.06 10.29
C CYS A 68 -0.64 -0.04 11.75
N GLY A 69 -1.53 -0.50 12.64
CA GLY A 69 -1.32 -0.50 14.09
C GLY A 69 -2.64 -0.35 14.83
N ASP A 70 -2.57 -0.35 16.16
CA ASP A 70 -3.74 -0.24 17.02
C ASP A 70 -4.48 1.08 16.76
N SER A 71 -5.78 0.97 16.49
CA SER A 71 -6.66 2.13 16.37
C SER A 71 -6.93 2.72 17.75
N PHE A 72 -6.87 4.05 17.88
CA PHE A 72 -7.25 4.74 19.12
C PHE A 72 -8.76 4.66 19.41
N PHE A 73 -9.58 4.25 18.44
CA PHE A 73 -11.00 4.06 18.63
C PHE A 73 -11.27 2.72 19.32
N PHE A 74 -11.40 2.75 20.64
CA PHE A 74 -11.98 1.64 21.40
C PHE A 74 -13.50 1.64 21.19
N SER A 75 -14.06 0.49 20.77
CA SER A 75 -15.50 0.19 20.84
C SER A 75 -15.86 -0.40 22.21
#